data_AF-A0A1R1YRV8-F1
#
_entry.id   AF-A0A1R1YRV8-F1
#
_cell.length_a   1.000
_cell.length_b   1.000
_cell.length_c   1.000
_cell.angle_alpha   90.00
_cell.angle_beta   90.00
_cell.angle_gamma   90.00
#
_symmetry.space_group_name_H-M   'P 1'
#
loop_
_entity.id
_entity.type
_entity.pdbx_description
1 polymer ?
#
loop_
_entity_poly.entity_id
_entity_poly.type
_entity_poly.pdbx_seq_one_letter_code
_entity_poly.pdbx_strand_id
1 'polypeptide(L)'
;MIRFKNEISSLLNQVDNKITIDDDESNFEKIDNRTFMDKSSFVLYKRLILNSEYSTNIDDKQAEIQFRLTVNNQVLDLVRTRNYLIGCGVVLLFSIGLSIYFTTFENYHIIPSSHECPAGITIPILPLYIILFITLAFLVPLIFLTIGFTDAYGMQSELIITMVTTFFLVTALVIYNQKATPNMLLYATGYVLILPVFILQQMFLIIFPLINILKINKQTGGSLRGGKSRNAAANTSRKEQFEGLLAYPAGFSRLTKAALETFCPENVEFLKDYQMLKFRICSLVVSNTGDDNKNQSIITEESDRITKNNSQISLDKKEGVDDKILPSHSSLLVGSYYENDHMNDSQDVDMDQLISGELVPPLPITIPEAVYKMGLILDLQSMNESQGKKERTTPKMTLVPQNIKEDFWKFYIKYIQEDALLAVNIPVKIVSPISEAVKQEKFTLGIFDDALEEVLNSLYTNTYPIMLKTL
;
A
#
# COMPACT_ATOMS: atom_id res chain seq x y z
N MET A 1 10.66 9.79 -0.43
CA MET A 1 9.94 11.10 -0.36
C MET A 1 8.70 11.04 0.54
N ILE A 2 7.87 9.99 0.46
CA ILE A 2 6.60 9.87 1.23
C ILE A 2 6.82 9.82 2.76
N ARG A 3 7.83 9.07 3.26
CA ARG A 3 8.13 9.03 4.70
C ARG A 3 8.63 10.36 5.27
N PHE A 4 9.45 11.10 4.51
CA PHE A 4 9.87 12.46 4.91
C PHE A 4 8.67 13.40 5.03
N LYS A 5 7.66 13.28 4.15
CA LYS A 5 6.42 14.05 4.29
C LYS A 5 5.69 13.69 5.59
N ASN A 6 5.59 12.40 5.93
CA ASN A 6 4.95 11.96 7.17
C ASN A 6 5.73 12.37 8.44
N GLU A 7 7.07 12.33 8.40
CA GLU A 7 7.94 12.81 9.49
C GLU A 7 7.90 14.33 9.62
N ILE A 8 7.80 15.07 8.51
CA ILE A 8 7.58 16.52 8.51
C ILE A 8 6.21 16.83 9.13
N SER A 9 5.14 16.13 8.73
CA SER A 9 3.80 16.32 9.32
C SER A 9 3.77 15.99 10.81
N SER A 10 4.46 14.93 11.27
CA SER A 10 4.51 14.64 12.70
C SER A 10 5.32 15.66 13.49
N LEU A 11 6.37 16.24 12.89
CA LEU A 11 7.14 17.32 13.48
C LEU A 11 6.36 18.64 13.54
N LEU A 12 5.62 18.99 12.49
CA LEU A 12 4.73 20.15 12.50
C LEU A 12 3.73 20.04 13.66
N ASN A 13 3.12 18.87 13.84
CA ASN A 13 2.24 18.60 14.97
C ASN A 13 2.95 18.68 16.34
N GLN A 14 4.24 18.30 16.43
CA GLN A 14 5.01 18.41 17.67
C GLN A 14 5.41 19.86 17.98
N VAL A 15 5.74 20.66 16.96
CA VAL A 15 6.05 22.08 17.11
C VAL A 15 4.81 22.87 17.57
N ASP A 16 3.65 22.62 16.96
CA ASP A 16 2.40 23.25 17.36
C ASP A 16 2.02 22.95 18.82
N ASN A 17 2.33 21.73 19.30
CA ASN A 17 2.11 21.33 20.69
C ASN A 17 3.17 21.86 21.67
N LYS A 18 4.37 22.24 21.21
CA LYS A 18 5.40 22.83 22.07
C LYS A 18 5.13 24.32 22.31
N ILE A 19 4.65 25.02 21.29
CA ILE A 19 4.29 26.45 21.36
C ILE A 19 3.20 26.71 22.42
N THR A 20 2.36 25.71 22.73
CA THR A 20 1.32 25.83 23.76
C THR A 20 1.77 25.53 25.19
N ILE A 21 2.99 25.04 25.41
CA ILE A 21 3.48 24.60 26.74
C ILE A 21 4.56 25.53 27.31
N ASP A 22 5.31 26.26 26.46
CA ASP A 22 6.46 27.08 26.88
C ASP A 22 6.11 28.45 27.53
N ASP A 23 4.85 28.72 27.90
CA ASP A 23 4.48 29.94 28.64
C ASP A 23 4.73 29.84 30.17
N ASP A 24 4.99 28.64 30.71
CA ASP A 24 5.25 28.42 32.15
C ASP A 24 6.46 27.47 32.35
N GLU A 25 7.65 28.02 32.60
CA GLU A 25 8.56 27.63 33.71
C GLU A 25 10.04 28.00 33.47
N SER A 26 10.60 28.61 34.50
CA SER A 26 11.89 29.28 34.56
C SER A 26 12.99 28.44 35.23
N ASN A 27 13.29 27.23 34.73
CA ASN A 27 14.41 26.43 35.24
C ASN A 27 15.32 25.92 34.12
N PHE A 28 16.24 26.81 33.70
CA PHE A 28 17.28 26.54 32.70
C PHE A 28 18.40 25.66 33.30
N GLU A 29 18.33 24.35 33.07
CA GLU A 29 19.56 23.53 33.04
C GLU A 29 20.41 23.96 31.85
N LYS A 30 21.72 24.11 32.05
CA LYS A 30 22.70 24.43 31.00
C LYS A 30 22.82 23.24 30.04
N ILE A 31 21.92 23.18 29.06
CA ILE A 31 22.03 22.29 27.92
C ILE A 31 23.21 22.78 27.06
N ASP A 32 24.10 21.87 26.67
CA ASP A 32 25.24 22.17 25.80
C ASP A 32 24.74 22.78 24.48
N ASN A 33 25.02 24.08 24.27
CA ASN A 33 24.52 24.90 23.15
C ASN A 33 25.12 24.54 21.77
N ARG A 34 25.67 23.34 21.58
CA ARG A 34 26.18 22.95 20.25
C ARG A 34 25.01 22.53 19.38
N THR A 35 24.59 23.44 18.51
CA THR A 35 23.51 23.19 17.55
C THR A 35 23.95 22.18 16.51
N PHE A 36 23.00 21.46 15.90
CA PHE A 36 23.27 20.50 14.83
C PHE A 36 24.12 21.08 13.70
N MET A 37 23.95 22.36 13.39
CA MET A 37 24.68 23.08 12.33
C MET A 37 26.14 23.36 12.67
N ASP A 38 26.54 23.28 13.95
CA ASP A 38 27.94 23.46 14.38
C ASP A 38 28.79 22.21 14.14
N LYS A 39 28.17 21.08 13.76
CA LYS A 39 28.89 19.84 13.46
C LYS A 39 29.58 19.93 12.10
N SER A 40 30.77 19.34 11.98
CA SER A 40 31.49 19.31 10.71
C SER A 40 30.68 18.56 9.64
N SER A 41 30.81 18.98 8.37
CA SER A 41 30.09 18.37 7.25
C SER A 41 30.32 16.86 7.15
N PHE A 42 31.50 16.36 7.53
CA PHE A 42 31.80 14.93 7.56
C PHE A 42 30.94 14.18 8.59
N VAL A 43 30.71 14.75 9.77
CA VAL A 43 29.82 14.17 10.78
C VAL A 43 28.39 14.13 10.27
N LEU A 44 27.93 15.20 9.61
CA LEU A 44 26.60 15.28 9.00
C LEU A 44 26.41 14.20 7.92
N TYR A 45 27.38 14.02 7.02
CA TYR A 45 27.34 12.99 5.99
C TYR A 45 27.44 11.57 6.56
N LYS A 46 28.31 11.34 7.55
CA LYS A 46 28.39 10.05 8.24
C LYS A 46 27.05 9.71 8.90
N ARG A 47 26.38 10.69 9.48
CA ARG A 47 25.07 10.56 10.11
C ARG A 47 23.97 10.21 9.09
N LEU A 48 24.01 10.84 7.92
CA LEU A 48 23.15 10.53 6.77
C LEU A 48 23.37 9.09 6.27
N ILE A 49 24.62 8.69 6.04
CA ILE A 49 24.97 7.36 5.51
C ILE A 49 24.62 6.23 6.48
N LEU A 50 24.90 6.42 7.79
CA LEU A 50 24.60 5.43 8.82
C LEU A 50 23.14 5.44 9.29
N ASN A 51 22.32 6.34 8.73
CA ASN A 51 20.94 6.57 9.13
C ASN A 51 20.76 6.58 10.66
N SER A 52 21.60 7.32 11.38
CA SER A 52 21.54 7.32 12.84
C SER A 52 20.21 7.89 13.34
N GLU A 53 19.82 7.51 14.55
CA GLU A 53 18.68 8.10 15.24
C GLU A 53 18.79 9.64 15.33
N TYR A 54 17.63 10.30 15.22
CA TYR A 54 17.51 11.75 15.28
C TYR A 54 17.86 12.29 16.67
N SER A 55 18.26 13.56 16.73
CA SER A 55 18.39 14.26 18.02
C SER A 55 17.04 14.30 18.75
N THR A 56 17.06 14.25 20.08
CA THR A 56 15.87 14.47 20.91
C THR A 56 15.42 15.93 20.89
N ASN A 57 16.35 16.87 20.65
CA ASN A 57 16.03 18.27 20.47
C ASN A 57 15.30 18.48 19.13
N ILE A 58 14.12 19.11 19.20
CA ILE A 58 13.22 19.34 18.06
C ILE A 58 13.88 20.23 17.00
N ASP A 59 14.63 21.26 17.41
CA ASP A 59 15.27 22.20 16.48
C ASP A 59 16.39 21.52 15.68
N ASP A 60 17.21 20.72 16.37
CA ASP A 60 18.25 19.90 15.76
C ASP A 60 17.65 18.85 14.81
N LYS A 61 16.54 18.23 15.22
CA LYS A 61 15.84 17.22 14.41
C LYS A 61 15.26 17.84 13.14
N GLN A 62 14.69 19.03 13.22
CA GLN A 62 14.20 19.77 12.06
C GLN A 62 15.34 20.16 11.12
N ALA A 63 16.44 20.70 11.65
CA ALA A 63 17.64 21.03 10.88
C ALA A 63 18.22 19.80 10.18
N GLU A 64 18.28 18.66 10.88
CA GLU A 64 18.74 17.39 10.32
C GLU A 64 17.84 16.91 9.18
N ILE A 65 16.52 16.98 9.34
CA ILE A 65 15.57 16.56 8.30
C ILE A 65 15.63 17.46 7.06
N GLN A 66 15.71 18.78 7.25
CA GLN A 66 15.91 19.72 6.13
C GLN A 66 17.22 19.45 5.38
N PHE A 67 18.30 19.16 6.11
CA PHE A 67 19.56 18.77 5.51
C PHE A 67 19.42 17.47 4.70
N ARG A 68 18.84 16.42 5.29
CA ARG A 68 18.61 15.13 4.60
C ARG A 68 17.75 15.30 3.33
N LEU A 69 16.70 16.11 3.38
CA LEU A 69 15.85 16.43 2.23
C LEU A 69 16.60 17.19 1.14
N THR A 70 17.36 18.21 1.52
CA THR A 70 18.12 19.04 0.57
C THR A 70 19.17 18.20 -0.14
N VAL A 71 19.94 17.40 0.61
CA VAL A 71 20.97 16.52 0.06
C VAL A 71 20.34 15.43 -0.83
N ASN A 72 19.25 14.80 -0.39
CA ASN A 72 18.56 13.80 -1.21
C ASN A 72 17.99 14.40 -2.49
N ASN A 73 17.41 15.61 -2.45
CA ASN A 73 16.93 16.29 -3.65
C ASN A 73 18.07 16.64 -4.60
N GLN A 74 19.21 17.12 -4.08
CA GLN A 74 20.40 17.39 -4.89
C GLN A 74 20.93 16.12 -5.56
N VAL A 75 20.99 15.01 -4.83
CA VAL A 75 21.40 13.70 -5.35
C VAL A 75 20.41 13.19 -6.41
N LEU A 76 19.11 13.35 -6.15
CA LEU A 76 18.05 12.92 -7.06
C LEU A 76 18.04 13.76 -8.35
N ASP A 77 18.33 15.06 -8.25
CA ASP A 77 18.56 15.91 -9.43
C ASP A 77 19.83 15.49 -10.19
N LEU A 78 20.89 15.03 -9.49
CA LEU A 78 22.09 14.48 -10.10
C LEU A 78 21.82 13.17 -10.86
N VAL A 79 20.81 12.39 -10.45
CA VAL A 79 20.44 11.11 -11.09
C VAL A 79 19.16 11.18 -11.91
N ARG A 80 18.60 12.38 -12.04
CA ARG A 80 17.56 12.65 -13.03
C ARG A 80 18.02 12.16 -14.40
N THR A 81 17.09 11.58 -15.15
CA THR A 81 17.32 10.88 -16.43
C THR A 81 18.30 11.58 -17.37
N ARG A 82 18.26 12.93 -17.43
CA ARG A 82 19.21 13.73 -18.22
C ARG A 82 20.67 13.60 -17.75
N ASN A 83 20.92 13.72 -16.46
CA ASN A 83 22.27 13.68 -15.89
C ASN A 83 22.82 12.24 -15.87
N TYR A 84 21.94 11.25 -15.66
CA TYR A 84 22.28 9.84 -15.85
C TYR A 84 22.74 9.54 -17.29
N LEU A 85 22.00 10.00 -18.30
CA LEU A 85 22.38 9.85 -19.71
C LEU A 85 23.71 10.53 -20.04
N ILE A 86 23.94 11.73 -19.49
CA ILE A 86 25.23 12.43 -19.63
C ILE A 86 26.36 11.58 -19.02
N GLY A 87 26.16 11.04 -17.81
CA GLY A 87 27.11 10.15 -17.15
C GLY A 87 27.42 8.90 -17.98
N CYS A 88 26.39 8.23 -18.51
CA CYS A 88 26.56 7.09 -19.42
C CYS A 88 27.33 7.48 -20.69
N GLY A 89 27.05 8.65 -21.26
CA GLY A 89 27.78 9.17 -22.43
C GLY A 89 29.26 9.41 -22.16
N VAL A 90 29.60 9.98 -20.98
CA VAL A 90 31.00 10.17 -20.55
C VAL A 90 31.70 8.83 -20.38
N VAL A 91 31.08 7.87 -19.68
CA VAL A 91 31.64 6.51 -19.48
C VAL A 91 31.86 5.81 -20.82
N LEU A 92 30.94 5.95 -21.78
CA LEU A 92 31.06 5.40 -23.13
C LEU A 92 32.24 6.03 -23.88
N LEU A 93 32.39 7.36 -23.86
CA LEU A 93 33.52 8.05 -24.50
C LEU A 93 34.87 7.61 -23.91
N PHE A 94 34.95 7.49 -22.59
CA PHE A 94 36.15 6.96 -21.93
C PHE A 94 36.43 5.51 -22.31
N SER A 95 35.39 4.68 -22.44
CA SER A 95 35.53 3.27 -22.82
C SER A 95 36.04 3.13 -24.26
N ILE A 96 35.56 3.97 -25.18
CA ILE A 96 36.08 4.05 -26.56
C ILE A 96 37.54 4.52 -26.55
N GLY A 97 37.87 5.56 -25.77
CA GLY A 97 39.23 6.06 -25.63
C GLY A 97 40.20 5.01 -25.11
N LEU A 98 39.80 4.24 -24.09
CA LEU A 98 40.55 3.09 -23.59
C LEU A 98 40.72 2.01 -24.66
N SER A 99 39.67 1.71 -25.43
CA SER A 99 39.75 0.73 -26.51
C SER A 99 40.76 1.16 -27.57
N ILE A 100 40.73 2.42 -28.01
CA ILE A 100 41.73 2.98 -28.95
C ILE A 100 43.14 2.93 -28.34
N TYR A 101 43.28 3.30 -27.07
CA TYR A 101 44.57 3.21 -26.37
C TYR A 101 45.13 1.78 -26.33
N PHE A 102 44.29 0.77 -26.10
CA PHE A 102 44.75 -0.63 -26.15
C PHE A 102 45.19 -1.07 -27.55
N THR A 103 44.61 -0.50 -28.61
CA THR A 103 45.05 -0.79 -29.99
C THR A 103 46.43 -0.23 -30.36
N THR A 104 47.06 0.59 -29.51
CA THR A 104 48.44 1.07 -29.77
C THR A 104 49.52 0.14 -29.22
N PHE A 105 49.16 -0.92 -28.50
CA PHE A 105 50.12 -1.85 -27.89
C PHE A 105 50.00 -3.23 -28.51
N GLU A 106 51.06 -3.70 -29.17
CA GLU A 106 51.11 -4.96 -29.92
C GLU A 106 50.58 -6.17 -29.13
N ASN A 107 50.85 -6.23 -27.83
CA ASN A 107 50.44 -7.33 -26.95
C ASN A 107 48.93 -7.33 -26.59
N TYR A 108 48.21 -6.24 -26.86
CA TYR A 108 46.80 -6.05 -26.50
C TYR A 108 45.91 -5.77 -27.72
N HIS A 109 46.41 -6.03 -28.94
CA HIS A 109 45.56 -5.99 -30.13
C HIS A 109 44.46 -7.05 -30.06
N ILE A 110 43.36 -6.79 -30.78
CA ILE A 110 42.26 -7.73 -30.99
C ILE A 110 42.77 -9.06 -31.56
N ILE A 111 43.84 -9.00 -32.35
CA ILE A 111 44.59 -10.16 -32.86
C ILE A 111 46.02 -10.02 -32.32
N PRO A 112 46.38 -10.67 -31.20
CA PRO A 112 47.70 -10.52 -30.60
C PRO A 112 48.76 -11.22 -31.47
N SER A 113 49.92 -10.57 -31.63
CA SER A 113 51.07 -11.13 -32.35
C SER A 113 51.84 -12.18 -31.54
N SER A 114 51.68 -12.18 -30.21
CA SER A 114 52.27 -13.17 -29.29
C SER A 114 51.26 -13.66 -28.26
N HIS A 115 51.27 -14.96 -27.96
CA HIS A 115 50.44 -15.57 -26.91
C HIS A 115 51.11 -15.55 -25.52
N GLU A 116 52.33 -15.02 -25.41
CA GLU A 116 52.99 -14.83 -24.13
C GLU A 116 52.37 -13.63 -23.42
N CYS A 117 51.41 -13.88 -22.54
CA CYS A 117 50.90 -12.86 -21.64
C CYS A 117 51.91 -12.67 -20.50
N PRO A 118 52.62 -11.53 -20.42
CA PRO A 118 53.43 -11.24 -19.25
C PRO A 118 52.51 -11.20 -18.03
N ALA A 119 52.71 -12.14 -17.10
CA ALA A 119 51.98 -12.19 -15.85
C ALA A 119 52.42 -10.98 -15.00
N GLY A 120 51.69 -9.87 -15.10
CA GLY A 120 51.96 -8.65 -14.35
C GLY A 120 51.12 -7.46 -14.79
N ILE A 121 51.02 -6.45 -13.94
CA ILE A 121 50.44 -5.16 -14.31
C ILE A 121 51.43 -4.48 -15.27
N THR A 122 51.15 -4.59 -16.55
CA THR A 122 51.86 -3.80 -17.55
C THR A 122 51.32 -2.36 -17.52
N ILE A 123 52.19 -1.40 -17.82
CA ILE A 123 51.84 0.03 -17.90
C ILE A 123 50.57 0.28 -18.75
N PRO A 124 50.32 -0.44 -19.86
CA PRO A 124 49.09 -0.30 -20.65
C PRO A 124 47.81 -0.68 -19.93
N ILE A 125 47.81 -1.61 -18.98
CA ILE A 125 46.57 -2.05 -18.31
C ILE A 125 46.23 -1.13 -17.11
N LEU A 126 47.21 -0.36 -16.61
CA LEU A 126 47.03 0.51 -15.44
C LEU A 126 45.82 1.47 -15.55
N PRO A 127 45.58 2.17 -16.69
CA PRO A 127 44.43 3.07 -16.82
C PRO A 127 43.08 2.35 -16.74
N LEU A 128 42.98 1.11 -17.25
CA LEU A 128 41.77 0.30 -17.15
C LEU A 128 41.47 -0.05 -15.69
N TYR A 129 42.48 -0.47 -14.92
CA TYR A 129 42.30 -0.74 -13.49
C TYR A 129 41.90 0.50 -12.71
N ILE A 130 42.48 1.65 -13.03
CA ILE A 130 42.13 2.94 -12.39
C ILE A 130 40.67 3.30 -12.71
N ILE A 131 40.23 3.18 -13.96
CA ILE A 131 38.85 3.50 -14.35
C ILE A 131 37.86 2.50 -13.75
N LEU A 132 38.18 1.21 -13.76
CA LEU A 132 37.36 0.18 -13.13
C LEU A 132 37.22 0.45 -11.62
N PHE A 133 38.32 0.81 -10.96
CA PHE A 133 38.34 1.21 -9.55
C PHE A 133 37.47 2.45 -9.28
N ILE A 134 37.63 3.52 -10.07
CA ILE A 134 36.84 4.76 -9.93
C ILE A 134 35.36 4.45 -10.16
N THR A 135 35.03 3.66 -11.19
CA THR A 135 33.64 3.29 -11.48
C THR A 135 33.05 2.49 -10.32
N LEU A 136 33.74 1.46 -9.83
CA LEU A 136 33.29 0.66 -8.68
C LEU A 136 33.22 1.46 -7.37
N ALA A 137 34.15 2.38 -7.13
CA ALA A 137 34.19 3.15 -5.90
C ALA A 137 33.17 4.30 -5.86
N PHE A 138 32.81 4.88 -7.01
CA PHE A 138 31.94 6.07 -7.07
C PHE A 138 30.55 5.81 -7.64
N LEU A 139 30.41 5.03 -8.71
CA LEU A 139 29.11 4.76 -9.34
C LEU A 139 28.17 4.03 -8.37
N VAL A 140 28.75 3.14 -7.58
CA VAL A 140 28.05 2.28 -6.64
C VAL A 140 27.45 3.07 -5.45
N PRO A 141 28.21 3.87 -4.67
CA PRO A 141 27.61 4.71 -3.63
C PRO A 141 26.61 5.73 -4.17
N LEU A 142 26.79 6.19 -5.42
CA LEU A 142 25.90 7.14 -6.06
C LEU A 142 24.56 6.48 -6.44
N ILE A 143 24.57 5.25 -6.95
CA ILE A 143 23.35 4.44 -7.12
C ILE A 143 22.64 4.22 -5.78
N PHE A 144 23.38 4.03 -4.69
CA PHE A 144 22.78 3.88 -3.36
C PHE A 144 22.13 5.14 -2.81
N LEU A 145 22.81 6.28 -2.92
CA LEU A 145 22.29 7.56 -2.42
C LEU A 145 21.02 7.99 -3.18
N THR A 146 20.81 7.45 -4.38
CA THR A 146 19.68 7.81 -5.25
C THR A 146 18.48 6.90 -5.05
N ILE A 147 18.71 5.69 -4.58
CA ILE A 147 17.68 4.72 -4.22
C ILE A 147 17.27 4.99 -2.77
N GLY A 148 16.49 6.06 -2.58
CA GLY A 148 15.89 6.45 -1.29
C GLY A 148 14.79 5.51 -0.80
N PHE A 149 14.94 4.19 -0.97
CA PHE A 149 14.05 3.20 -0.38
C PHE A 149 14.40 3.00 1.08
N THR A 150 13.37 2.89 1.92
CA THR A 150 13.49 2.33 3.26
C THR A 150 13.83 0.87 3.12
N ASP A 151 14.89 0.43 3.81
CA ASP A 151 15.33 -0.96 3.79
C ASP A 151 14.35 -1.87 4.55
N ALA A 152 13.21 -2.19 3.92
CA ALA A 152 12.19 -3.04 4.52
C ALA A 152 12.66 -4.49 4.72
N TYR A 153 13.71 -4.90 4.00
CA TYR A 153 14.18 -6.29 3.94
C TYR A 153 15.66 -6.48 4.30
N GLY A 154 16.39 -5.43 4.66
CA GLY A 154 17.83 -5.51 4.94
C GLY A 154 18.72 -5.51 3.69
N MET A 155 18.14 -5.40 2.49
CA MET A 155 18.83 -5.38 1.19
C MET A 155 19.90 -4.28 1.11
N GLN A 156 19.71 -3.12 1.73
CA GLN A 156 20.72 -2.06 1.71
C GLN A 156 21.96 -2.48 2.50
N SER A 157 21.75 -3.04 3.69
CA SER A 157 22.86 -3.53 4.51
C SER A 157 23.62 -4.67 3.82
N GLU A 158 22.91 -5.59 3.17
CA GLU A 158 23.48 -6.71 2.42
C GLU A 158 24.32 -6.21 1.24
N LEU A 159 23.80 -5.25 0.48
CA LEU A 159 24.47 -4.70 -0.67
C LEU A 159 25.70 -3.86 -0.25
N ILE A 160 25.65 -3.12 0.87
CA ILE A 160 26.81 -2.42 1.42
C ILE A 160 27.91 -3.41 1.84
N ILE A 161 27.54 -4.46 2.59
CA ILE A 161 28.49 -5.46 3.09
C ILE A 161 29.16 -6.20 1.92
N THR A 162 28.36 -6.64 0.93
CA THR A 162 28.89 -7.33 -0.25
C THR A 162 29.83 -6.43 -1.04
N MET A 163 29.52 -5.14 -1.21
CA MET A 163 30.34 -4.23 -2.00
C MET A 163 31.66 -3.84 -1.33
N VAL A 164 31.62 -3.52 -0.03
CA VAL A 164 32.84 -3.24 0.74
C VAL A 164 33.75 -4.48 0.73
N THR A 165 33.18 -5.66 0.93
CA THR A 165 33.93 -6.92 0.91
C THR A 165 34.49 -7.22 -0.48
N THR A 166 33.72 -6.99 -1.54
CA THR A 166 34.16 -7.17 -2.93
C THR A 166 35.33 -6.26 -3.26
N PHE A 167 35.27 -4.99 -2.85
CA PHE A 167 36.35 -4.03 -3.07
C PHE A 167 37.69 -4.51 -2.50
N PHE A 168 37.70 -4.94 -1.23
CA PHE A 168 38.92 -5.44 -0.59
C PHE A 168 39.43 -6.74 -1.22
N LEU A 169 38.53 -7.67 -1.53
CA LEU A 169 38.91 -8.98 -2.08
C LEU A 169 39.35 -8.90 -3.55
N VAL A 170 38.78 -8.01 -4.35
CA VAL A 170 39.25 -7.73 -5.73
C VAL A 170 40.60 -7.03 -5.69
N THR A 171 40.82 -6.10 -4.76
CA THR A 171 42.14 -5.47 -4.59
C THR A 171 43.18 -6.51 -4.18
N ALA A 172 42.83 -7.41 -3.25
CA ALA A 172 43.69 -8.51 -2.84
C ALA A 172 43.98 -9.49 -4.00
N LEU A 173 42.98 -9.81 -4.85
CA LEU A 173 43.14 -10.57 -6.08
C LEU A 173 44.23 -9.96 -6.96
N VAL A 174 44.14 -8.65 -7.24
CA VAL A 174 45.07 -7.95 -8.12
C VAL A 174 46.49 -7.98 -7.53
N ILE A 175 46.63 -7.66 -6.24
CA ILE A 175 47.94 -7.69 -5.55
C ILE A 175 48.53 -9.10 -5.54
N TYR A 176 47.71 -10.12 -5.28
CA TYR A 176 48.14 -11.52 -5.26
C TYR A 176 48.62 -11.95 -6.65
N ASN A 177 47.83 -11.72 -7.70
CA ASN A 177 48.21 -12.09 -9.07
C ASN A 177 49.46 -11.35 -9.54
N GLN A 178 49.72 -10.14 -9.03
CA GLN A 178 50.94 -9.39 -9.35
C GLN A 178 52.19 -9.96 -8.65
N LYS A 179 52.05 -10.45 -7.41
CA LYS A 179 53.19 -10.91 -6.59
C LYS A 179 53.44 -12.40 -6.67
N ALA A 180 52.46 -13.20 -7.07
CA ALA A 180 52.56 -14.64 -7.10
C ALA A 180 53.52 -15.11 -8.19
N THR A 181 54.35 -16.10 -7.86
CA THR A 181 55.21 -16.75 -8.86
C THR A 181 54.38 -17.65 -9.79
N PRO A 182 54.84 -17.95 -11.02
CA PRO A 182 54.10 -18.81 -11.95
C PRO A 182 53.71 -20.17 -11.36
N ASN A 183 54.60 -20.76 -10.55
CA ASN A 183 54.33 -22.02 -9.87
C ASN A 183 53.19 -21.89 -8.86
N MET A 184 53.09 -20.78 -8.12
CA MET A 184 51.98 -20.55 -7.19
C MET A 184 50.66 -20.31 -7.91
N LEU A 185 50.68 -19.56 -9.03
CA LEU A 185 49.52 -19.31 -9.88
C LEU A 185 48.95 -20.61 -10.49
N LEU A 186 49.81 -21.60 -10.75
CA LEU A 186 49.40 -22.91 -11.26
C LEU A 186 48.58 -23.71 -10.23
N TYR A 187 48.89 -23.58 -8.94
CA TYR A 187 48.16 -24.28 -7.87
C TYR A 187 46.94 -23.50 -7.38
N ALA A 188 47.06 -22.18 -7.24
CA ALA A 188 45.99 -21.33 -6.76
C ALA A 188 46.00 -20.00 -7.50
N THR A 189 45.04 -19.86 -8.42
CA THR A 189 44.75 -18.56 -9.02
C THR A 189 44.20 -17.63 -7.96
N GLY A 190 44.40 -16.32 -8.11
CA GLY A 190 43.88 -15.37 -7.13
C GLY A 190 42.35 -15.37 -6.99
N TYR A 191 41.60 -16.06 -7.86
CA TYR A 191 40.15 -16.24 -7.72
C TYR A 191 39.74 -16.88 -6.40
N VAL A 192 40.64 -17.63 -5.74
CA VAL A 192 40.43 -18.14 -4.38
C VAL A 192 40.11 -17.00 -3.41
N LEU A 193 40.66 -15.80 -3.61
CA LEU A 193 40.39 -14.62 -2.79
C LEU A 193 39.00 -14.01 -3.04
N ILE A 194 38.40 -14.23 -4.22
CA ILE A 194 37.05 -13.76 -4.54
C ILE A 194 35.97 -14.75 -4.09
N LEU A 195 36.31 -16.03 -3.94
CA LEU A 195 35.37 -17.09 -3.56
C LEU A 195 34.48 -16.75 -2.32
N PRO A 196 34.99 -16.10 -1.25
CA PRO A 196 34.15 -15.65 -0.15
C PRO A 196 33.03 -14.66 -0.54
N VAL A 197 33.23 -13.83 -1.57
CA VAL A 197 32.19 -12.90 -2.08
C VAL A 197 31.01 -13.69 -2.60
N PHE A 198 31.25 -14.73 -3.41
CA PHE A 198 30.18 -15.56 -3.97
C PHE A 198 29.41 -16.32 -2.88
N ILE A 199 30.11 -16.83 -1.86
CA ILE A 199 29.46 -17.46 -0.70
C ILE A 199 28.58 -16.47 0.05
N LEU A 200 29.11 -15.27 0.31
CA LEU A 200 28.39 -14.23 1.05
C LEU A 200 27.17 -13.72 0.27
N GLN A 201 27.30 -13.58 -1.05
CA GLN A 201 26.17 -13.27 -1.94
C GLN A 201 25.10 -14.37 -1.92
N GLN A 202 25.50 -15.65 -1.93
CA GLN A 202 24.57 -16.78 -1.82
C GLN A 202 23.87 -16.83 -0.46
N MET A 203 24.58 -16.51 0.62
CA MET A 203 24.02 -16.42 1.97
C MET A 203 22.90 -15.37 2.05
N PHE A 204 23.13 -14.18 1.46
CA PHE A 204 22.14 -13.11 1.47
C PHE A 204 20.98 -13.35 0.50
N LEU A 205 21.23 -13.82 -0.72
CA LEU A 205 20.14 -14.02 -1.70
C LEU A 205 19.23 -15.20 -1.38
N ILE A 206 19.75 -16.28 -0.80
CA ILE A 206 18.99 -17.52 -0.62
C ILE A 206 18.76 -17.84 0.84
N ILE A 207 19.82 -17.86 1.65
CA ILE A 207 19.73 -18.42 3.00
C ILE A 207 19.00 -17.47 3.95
N PHE A 208 19.29 -16.17 3.91
CA PHE A 208 18.67 -15.19 4.80
C PHE A 208 17.14 -15.03 4.58
N PRO A 209 16.64 -14.86 3.34
CA PRO A 209 15.20 -14.84 3.08
C PRO A 209 14.52 -16.13 3.50
N LEU A 210 15.15 -17.29 3.28
CA LEU A 210 14.60 -18.59 3.64
C LEU A 210 14.52 -18.78 5.16
N ILE A 211 15.54 -18.33 5.92
CA ILE A 211 15.50 -18.30 7.39
C ILE A 211 14.37 -17.38 7.88
N ASN A 212 14.20 -16.21 7.27
CA ASN A 212 13.13 -15.28 7.64
C ASN A 212 11.75 -15.87 7.36
N ILE A 213 11.54 -16.50 6.20
CA ILE A 213 10.29 -17.21 5.88
C ILE A 213 10.06 -18.36 6.87
N LEU A 214 11.09 -19.14 7.21
CA LEU A 214 10.96 -20.20 8.22
C LEU A 214 10.65 -19.66 9.62
N LYS A 215 11.19 -18.50 9.99
CA LYS A 215 10.92 -17.84 11.27
C LYS A 215 9.49 -17.29 11.30
N ILE A 216 9.03 -16.68 10.21
CA ILE A 216 7.65 -16.25 10.04
C ILE A 216 6.73 -17.46 10.11
N ASN A 217 7.00 -18.54 9.36
CA ASN A 217 6.23 -19.78 9.41
C ASN A 217 6.27 -20.48 10.78
N LYS A 218 7.30 -20.30 11.59
CA LYS A 218 7.28 -20.74 13.00
C LYS A 218 6.35 -19.88 13.85
N GLN A 219 6.22 -18.59 13.54
CA GLN A 219 5.32 -17.66 14.21
C GLN A 219 3.87 -17.76 13.73
N THR A 220 3.63 -18.07 12.44
CA THR A 220 2.29 -18.14 11.82
C THR A 220 1.81 -19.57 11.55
N GLY A 221 2.70 -20.53 11.30
CA GLY A 221 2.40 -21.88 10.82
C GLY A 221 2.56 -23.02 11.85
N GLY A 222 2.82 -22.71 13.12
CA GLY A 222 2.98 -23.70 14.19
C GLY A 222 1.69 -24.26 14.80
N SER A 223 0.53 -24.23 14.12
CA SER A 223 -0.72 -24.78 14.68
C SER A 223 -1.69 -25.34 13.63
N LEU A 224 -1.26 -26.33 12.86
CA LEU A 224 -2.18 -27.27 12.20
C LEU A 224 -2.01 -28.73 12.63
N ARG A 225 -1.14 -29.00 13.62
CA ARG A 225 -0.95 -30.37 14.13
C ARG A 225 -1.05 -30.42 15.66
N GLY A 226 -2.29 -30.44 16.14
CA GLY A 226 -2.66 -31.21 17.35
C GLY A 226 -2.22 -30.69 18.72
N GLY A 227 -2.35 -29.39 19.01
CA GLY A 227 -1.99 -28.82 20.32
C GLY A 227 -3.02 -27.84 20.90
N LYS A 228 -3.99 -28.36 21.67
CA LYS A 228 -4.82 -27.70 22.70
C LYS A 228 -5.28 -26.25 22.45
N SER A 229 -6.52 -26.11 21.95
CA SER A 229 -7.63 -25.16 22.24
C SER A 229 -7.41 -23.75 22.86
N ARG A 230 -6.33 -23.46 23.61
CA ARG A 230 -6.12 -22.14 24.26
C ARG A 230 -5.77 -21.02 23.28
N ASN A 231 -5.16 -21.33 22.13
CA ASN A 231 -4.80 -20.30 21.14
C ASN A 231 -5.92 -19.94 20.17
N ALA A 232 -6.95 -20.78 20.04
CA ALA A 232 -8.10 -20.47 19.18
C ALA A 232 -8.87 -19.25 19.71
N ALA A 233 -9.11 -19.19 21.02
CA ALA A 233 -9.79 -18.05 21.65
C ALA A 233 -9.01 -16.72 21.47
N ALA A 234 -7.68 -16.77 21.56
CA ALA A 234 -6.83 -15.60 21.36
C ALA A 234 -6.75 -15.16 19.88
N ASN A 235 -6.86 -16.09 18.93
CA ASN A 235 -6.93 -15.74 17.51
C ASN A 235 -8.30 -15.19 17.14
N THR A 236 -9.38 -15.73 17.70
CA THR A 236 -10.73 -15.17 17.54
C THR A 236 -10.78 -13.74 18.07
N SER A 237 -10.19 -13.47 19.24
CA SER A 237 -10.17 -12.10 19.79
C SER A 237 -9.34 -11.13 18.93
N ARG A 238 -8.25 -11.58 18.30
CA ARG A 238 -7.47 -10.73 17.37
C ARG A 238 -8.21 -10.43 16.08
N LYS A 239 -8.92 -11.41 15.52
CA LYS A 239 -9.76 -11.20 14.33
C LYS A 239 -10.91 -10.24 14.64
N GLU A 240 -11.56 -10.41 15.79
CA GLU A 240 -12.62 -9.50 16.26
C GLU A 240 -12.08 -8.08 16.51
N GLN A 241 -10.87 -7.95 17.08
CA GLN A 241 -10.20 -6.65 17.21
C GLN A 241 -9.90 -6.00 15.85
N PHE A 242 -9.48 -6.79 14.86
CA PHE A 242 -9.25 -6.30 13.50
C PHE A 242 -10.56 -5.84 12.86
N GLU A 243 -11.63 -6.62 12.95
CA GLU A 243 -12.95 -6.25 12.44
C GLU A 243 -13.51 -5.01 13.14
N GLY A 244 -13.37 -4.92 14.47
CA GLY A 244 -13.74 -3.73 15.24
C GLY A 244 -12.93 -2.49 14.86
N LEU A 245 -11.66 -2.67 14.47
CA LEU A 245 -10.81 -1.59 13.98
C LEU A 245 -11.24 -1.08 12.60
N LEU A 246 -11.79 -1.95 11.74
CA LEU A 246 -12.34 -1.55 10.44
C LEU A 246 -13.62 -0.73 10.55
N ALA A 247 -14.37 -0.86 11.66
CA ALA A 247 -15.55 -0.05 11.94
C ALA A 247 -15.22 1.33 12.54
N TYR A 248 -13.95 1.59 12.88
CA TYR A 248 -13.54 2.86 13.50
C TYR A 248 -12.71 3.70 12.51
N PRO A 249 -13.14 4.93 12.13
CA PRO A 249 -12.45 5.73 11.10
C PRO A 249 -10.96 5.98 11.39
N ALA A 250 -10.61 6.31 12.64
CA ALA A 250 -9.19 6.52 12.98
C ALA A 250 -8.39 5.21 12.98
N GLY A 251 -9.03 4.08 13.28
CA GLY A 251 -8.45 2.75 13.15
C GLY A 251 -8.15 2.40 11.69
N PHE A 252 -9.13 2.64 10.82
CA PHE A 252 -9.01 2.47 9.38
C PHE A 252 -7.95 3.40 8.75
N SER A 253 -7.83 4.64 9.21
CA SER A 253 -6.78 5.58 8.81
C SER A 253 -5.37 5.07 9.17
N ARG A 254 -5.20 4.49 10.36
CA ARG A 254 -3.94 3.83 10.75
C ARG A 254 -3.64 2.62 9.89
N LEU A 255 -4.65 1.80 9.58
CA LEU A 255 -4.50 0.65 8.69
C LEU A 255 -4.10 1.11 7.28
N THR A 256 -4.67 2.19 6.77
CA THR A 256 -4.32 2.81 5.49
C THR A 256 -2.85 3.22 5.47
N LYS A 257 -2.37 3.86 6.54
CA LYS A 257 -0.96 4.24 6.67
C LYS A 257 -0.05 3.02 6.70
N ALA A 258 -0.41 1.98 7.45
CA ALA A 258 0.34 0.74 7.49
C ALA A 258 0.37 0.05 6.11
N ALA A 259 -0.75 0.02 5.38
CA ALA A 259 -0.83 -0.54 4.03
C ALA A 259 0.09 0.19 3.04
N LEU A 260 0.22 1.52 3.17
CA LEU A 260 1.18 2.31 2.39
C LEU A 260 2.64 1.94 2.73
N GLU A 261 2.93 1.64 3.99
CA GLU A 261 4.27 1.20 4.43
C GLU A 261 4.58 -0.23 3.98
N THR A 262 3.56 -1.08 3.82
CA THR A 262 3.70 -2.47 3.34
C THR A 262 3.50 -2.62 1.84
N PHE A 263 3.43 -1.52 1.09
CA PHE A 263 3.23 -1.49 -0.36
C PHE A 263 2.00 -2.28 -0.83
N CYS A 264 0.92 -2.26 -0.05
CA CYS A 264 -0.37 -2.84 -0.45
C CYS A 264 -1.57 -1.86 -0.28
N PRO A 265 -1.45 -0.58 -0.70
CA PRO A 265 -2.55 0.38 -0.57
C PRO A 265 -3.81 -0.01 -1.34
N GLU A 266 -3.68 -0.82 -2.39
CA GLU A 266 -4.78 -1.33 -3.21
C GLU A 266 -5.81 -2.11 -2.39
N ASN A 267 -5.37 -2.86 -1.37
CA ASN A 267 -6.29 -3.62 -0.51
C ASN A 267 -7.18 -2.72 0.34
N VAL A 268 -6.64 -1.60 0.82
CA VAL A 268 -7.42 -0.65 1.63
C VAL A 268 -8.33 0.20 0.75
N GLU A 269 -7.85 0.58 -0.44
CA GLU A 269 -8.66 1.32 -1.41
C GLU A 269 -9.84 0.47 -1.94
N PHE A 270 -9.61 -0.83 -2.15
CA PHE A 270 -10.67 -1.80 -2.44
C PHE A 270 -11.78 -1.76 -1.38
N LEU A 271 -11.42 -1.75 -0.09
CA LEU A 271 -12.40 -1.72 1.01
C LEU A 271 -13.22 -0.41 1.04
N LYS A 272 -12.60 0.74 0.75
CA LYS A 272 -13.30 2.03 0.66
C LYS A 272 -14.29 2.04 -0.49
N ASP A 273 -13.85 1.64 -1.67
CA ASP A 273 -14.73 1.61 -2.84
C ASP A 273 -15.84 0.56 -2.71
N TYR A 274 -15.58 -0.56 -2.02
CA TYR A 274 -16.60 -1.56 -1.71
C TYR A 274 -17.67 -0.99 -0.77
N GLN A 275 -17.26 -0.22 0.25
CA GLN A 275 -18.17 0.52 1.12
C GLN A 275 -18.99 1.56 0.36
N MET A 276 -18.36 2.30 -0.56
CA MET A 276 -19.04 3.27 -1.41
C MET A 276 -20.05 2.58 -2.35
N LEU A 277 -19.67 1.46 -2.97
CA LEU A 277 -20.56 0.65 -3.81
C LEU A 277 -21.78 0.15 -3.02
N LYS A 278 -21.55 -0.33 -1.79
CA LYS A 278 -22.60 -0.74 -0.86
C LYS A 278 -23.57 0.40 -0.53
N PHE A 279 -23.04 1.60 -0.24
CA PHE A 279 -23.85 2.80 0.00
C PHE A 279 -24.69 3.19 -1.21
N ARG A 280 -24.12 3.19 -2.42
CA ARG A 280 -24.86 3.50 -3.65
C ARG A 280 -26.04 2.55 -3.89
N ILE A 281 -25.87 1.26 -3.60
CA ILE A 281 -26.94 0.28 -3.73
C ILE A 281 -28.04 0.55 -2.71
N CYS A 282 -27.68 0.73 -1.44
CA CYS A 282 -28.68 0.96 -0.39
C CYS A 282 -29.44 2.28 -0.61
N SER A 283 -28.73 3.34 -0.98
CA SER A 283 -29.35 4.65 -1.28
C SER A 283 -30.28 4.61 -2.49
N LEU A 284 -29.91 3.92 -3.59
CA LEU A 284 -30.79 3.77 -4.75
C LEU A 284 -32.09 3.07 -4.40
N VAL A 285 -32.02 1.99 -3.60
CA VAL A 285 -33.23 1.25 -3.22
C VAL A 285 -34.14 2.13 -2.36
N VAL A 286 -33.56 2.86 -1.40
CA VAL A 286 -34.32 3.79 -0.55
C VAL A 286 -34.96 4.92 -1.36
N SER A 287 -34.24 5.51 -2.32
CA SER A 287 -34.77 6.61 -3.14
C SER A 287 -35.94 6.17 -4.02
N ASN A 288 -35.85 4.96 -4.61
CA ASN A 288 -36.91 4.45 -5.48
C ASN A 288 -38.22 4.17 -4.71
N THR A 289 -38.13 3.68 -3.47
CA THR A 289 -39.31 3.46 -2.61
C THR A 289 -40.01 4.78 -2.22
N GLY A 290 -39.26 5.89 -2.16
CA GLY A 290 -39.80 7.20 -1.83
C GLY A 290 -40.71 7.79 -2.91
N ASP A 291 -40.37 7.59 -4.18
CA ASP A 291 -41.10 8.19 -5.30
C ASP A 291 -42.45 7.51 -5.58
N ASP A 292 -42.52 6.18 -5.40
CA ASP A 292 -43.78 5.43 -5.53
C ASP A 292 -44.83 5.89 -4.51
N ASN A 293 -44.40 6.17 -3.27
CA ASN A 293 -45.28 6.65 -2.21
C ASN A 293 -45.79 8.09 -2.45
N LYS A 294 -44.94 8.98 -2.99
CA LYS A 294 -45.37 10.35 -3.34
C LYS A 294 -46.48 10.33 -4.38
N ASN A 295 -46.35 9.52 -5.42
CA ASN A 295 -47.37 9.42 -6.47
C ASN A 295 -48.70 8.84 -5.96
N GLN A 296 -48.67 7.94 -4.98
CA GLN A 296 -49.88 7.36 -4.40
C GLN A 296 -50.62 8.34 -3.45
N SER A 297 -49.87 9.18 -2.72
CA SER A 297 -50.47 10.21 -1.84
C SER A 297 -51.20 11.30 -2.62
N ILE A 298 -50.69 11.71 -3.79
CA ILE A 298 -51.29 12.75 -4.64
C ILE A 298 -52.64 12.29 -5.21
N ILE A 299 -52.78 11.02 -5.57
CA ILE A 299 -54.03 10.46 -6.12
C ILE A 299 -55.12 10.36 -5.04
N THR A 300 -54.75 10.21 -3.77
CA THR A 300 -55.73 10.06 -2.68
C THR A 300 -56.29 11.41 -2.22
N GLU A 301 -55.49 12.49 -2.22
CA GLU A 301 -55.98 13.83 -1.87
C GLU A 301 -56.87 14.48 -2.94
N GLU A 302 -56.74 14.10 -4.21
CA GLU A 302 -57.59 14.62 -5.28
C GLU A 302 -58.97 13.93 -5.35
N SER A 303 -59.08 12.69 -4.84
CA SER A 303 -60.37 11.98 -4.73
C SER A 303 -61.26 12.49 -3.58
N ASP A 304 -60.67 13.08 -2.53
CA ASP A 304 -61.44 13.56 -1.37
C ASP A 304 -61.93 15.01 -1.50
N ARG A 305 -61.54 15.73 -2.56
CA ARG A 305 -62.05 17.09 -2.86
C ARG A 305 -63.33 17.12 -3.68
N ILE A 306 -63.86 15.99 -4.16
CA ILE A 306 -65.09 15.95 -4.96
C ILE A 306 -66.33 15.50 -4.15
N THR A 307 -66.18 15.02 -2.91
CA THR A 307 -67.33 14.44 -2.16
C THR A 307 -67.53 15.00 -0.76
N LYS A 308 -67.55 16.33 -0.59
CA LYS A 308 -68.10 16.98 0.61
C LYS A 308 -69.08 18.09 0.24
N ASN A 309 -70.27 17.66 -0.15
CA ASN A 309 -71.52 18.40 0.00
C ASN A 309 -72.67 17.38 0.07
N ASN A 310 -72.87 16.74 1.23
CA ASN A 310 -74.21 16.54 1.80
C ASN A 310 -74.20 15.73 3.11
N SER A 311 -75.12 16.16 3.98
CA SER A 311 -75.72 15.50 5.15
C SER A 311 -74.82 15.18 6.35
N GLN A 312 -74.93 16.08 7.35
CA GLN A 312 -75.07 15.71 8.75
C GLN A 312 -76.17 14.66 8.93
N ILE A 313 -75.89 13.59 9.68
CA ILE A 313 -76.81 12.95 10.63
C ILE A 313 -75.96 12.20 11.67
N SER A 314 -76.49 12.25 12.88
CA SER A 314 -76.04 11.83 14.20
C SER A 314 -75.81 10.33 14.45
N LEU A 315 -75.15 10.10 15.60
CA LEU A 315 -75.42 9.09 16.65
C LEU A 315 -74.70 7.74 16.63
N ASP A 316 -74.04 7.49 17.78
CA ASP A 316 -73.75 6.23 18.49
C ASP A 316 -73.36 4.97 17.69
N LYS A 317 -72.13 4.49 17.91
CA LYS A 317 -71.94 3.12 18.42
C LYS A 317 -70.53 2.83 18.97
N LYS A 318 -70.57 1.82 19.83
CA LYS A 318 -69.66 1.35 20.86
C LYS A 318 -68.80 0.18 20.35
N GLU A 319 -67.64 0.01 21.00
CA GLU A 319 -66.90 -1.26 21.25
C GLU A 319 -66.32 -2.08 20.09
N GLY A 320 -64.98 -2.13 20.10
CA GLY A 320 -64.20 -3.37 20.08
C GLY A 320 -63.75 -3.87 18.71
N VAL A 321 -62.43 -4.06 18.55
CA VAL A 321 -61.76 -5.26 18.01
C VAL A 321 -60.25 -5.01 17.94
N ASP A 322 -59.50 -6.05 18.29
CA ASP A 322 -58.04 -6.15 18.37
C ASP A 322 -57.27 -5.58 17.16
N ASP A 323 -56.49 -4.52 17.41
CA ASP A 323 -55.42 -4.14 16.50
C ASP A 323 -54.18 -5.01 16.78
N LYS A 324 -53.95 -5.95 15.87
CA LYS A 324 -52.64 -6.57 15.67
C LYS A 324 -51.63 -5.46 15.46
N ILE A 325 -50.72 -5.33 16.40
CA ILE A 325 -49.51 -4.51 16.30
C ILE A 325 -48.72 -5.02 15.08
N LEU A 326 -48.93 -4.38 13.94
CA LEU A 326 -48.02 -4.47 12.81
C LEU A 326 -46.71 -3.82 13.29
N PRO A 327 -45.54 -4.47 13.11
CA PRO A 327 -44.29 -3.81 13.42
C PRO A 327 -44.16 -2.64 12.44
N SER A 328 -44.32 -1.43 12.96
CA SER A 328 -43.92 -0.21 12.28
C SER A 328 -42.46 -0.39 11.92
N HIS A 329 -42.19 -0.67 10.64
CA HIS A 329 -40.84 -0.68 10.11
C HIS A 329 -40.21 0.64 10.50
N SER A 330 -39.11 0.59 11.25
CA SER A 330 -38.33 1.74 11.62
C SER A 330 -37.91 2.44 10.34
N SER A 331 -38.68 3.46 9.93
CA SER A 331 -38.27 4.39 8.91
C SER A 331 -37.04 5.07 9.47
N LEU A 332 -35.87 4.60 9.04
CA LEU A 332 -34.63 5.34 9.17
C LEU A 332 -34.84 6.59 8.32
N LEU A 333 -35.52 7.56 8.91
CA LEU A 333 -35.89 8.84 8.31
C LEU A 333 -34.60 9.66 8.37
N VAL A 334 -33.63 9.25 7.56
CA VAL A 334 -32.50 10.08 7.16
C VAL A 334 -33.18 11.24 6.45
N GLY A 335 -33.33 12.34 7.20
CA GLY A 335 -33.94 13.58 6.75
C GLY A 335 -33.11 14.17 5.64
N SER A 336 -33.29 13.62 4.45
CA SER A 336 -32.54 13.97 3.27
C SER A 336 -33.37 15.03 2.54
N TYR A 337 -33.13 16.27 2.92
CA TYR A 337 -33.51 17.42 2.11
C TYR A 337 -32.57 17.44 0.89
N TYR A 338 -32.78 16.50 -0.03
CA TYR A 338 -32.15 16.53 -1.35
C TYR A 338 -33.17 17.10 -2.33
N GLU A 339 -32.98 18.38 -2.67
CA GLU A 339 -33.67 19.00 -3.79
C GLU A 339 -33.25 18.32 -5.10
N ASN A 340 -34.26 18.02 -5.92
CA ASN A 340 -34.25 17.13 -7.06
C ASN A 340 -33.60 17.74 -8.33
N ASP A 341 -32.49 18.45 -8.23
CA ASP A 341 -31.80 19.00 -9.42
C ASP A 341 -30.42 18.36 -9.63
N HIS A 342 -30.36 17.51 -10.65
CA HIS A 342 -29.16 16.93 -11.27
C HIS A 342 -28.21 16.11 -10.36
N MET A 343 -28.48 14.81 -10.27
CA MET A 343 -27.62 13.73 -9.72
C MET A 343 -26.29 13.48 -10.47
N ASN A 344 -25.72 14.51 -11.10
CA ASN A 344 -24.47 14.41 -11.85
C ASN A 344 -23.26 15.05 -11.14
N ASP A 345 -23.47 15.69 -9.98
CA ASP A 345 -22.36 16.13 -9.15
C ASP A 345 -22.03 15.06 -8.12
N SER A 346 -20.76 14.67 -8.10
CA SER A 346 -20.13 13.89 -7.06
C SER A 346 -20.32 14.58 -5.72
N GLN A 347 -21.43 14.33 -5.04
CA GLN A 347 -21.51 14.61 -3.62
C GLN A 347 -20.40 13.79 -2.97
N ASP A 348 -19.40 14.51 -2.46
CA ASP A 348 -18.32 13.96 -1.67
C ASP A 348 -18.94 13.38 -0.39
N VAL A 349 -19.35 12.11 -0.47
CA VAL A 349 -19.82 11.37 0.69
C VAL A 349 -18.65 11.26 1.65
N ASP A 350 -18.84 11.75 2.87
CA ASP A 350 -17.81 11.68 3.89
C ASP A 350 -17.46 10.21 4.17
N MET A 351 -16.24 9.83 3.78
CA MET A 351 -15.76 8.47 3.94
C MET A 351 -15.71 8.06 5.41
N ASP A 352 -15.53 8.99 6.34
CA ASP A 352 -15.50 8.66 7.77
C ASP A 352 -16.88 8.23 8.26
N GLN A 353 -17.97 8.81 7.74
CA GLN A 353 -19.35 8.40 8.03
C GLN A 353 -19.69 7.02 7.42
N LEU A 354 -19.13 6.73 6.24
CA LEU A 354 -19.29 5.41 5.61
C LEU A 354 -18.57 4.32 6.39
N ILE A 355 -17.35 4.59 6.84
CA ILE A 355 -16.52 3.63 7.58
C ILE A 355 -17.06 3.41 9.00
N SER A 356 -17.53 4.47 9.68
CA SER A 356 -18.13 4.38 11.02
C SER A 356 -19.40 3.54 11.07
N GLY A 357 -20.04 3.37 9.92
CA GLY A 357 -21.27 2.63 9.77
C GLY A 357 -22.54 3.45 9.98
N GLU A 358 -22.43 4.79 9.98
CA GLU A 358 -23.56 5.70 10.18
C GLU A 358 -24.56 5.65 9.01
N LEU A 359 -24.04 5.57 7.78
CA LEU A 359 -24.87 5.54 6.57
C LEU A 359 -25.20 4.12 6.09
N VAL A 360 -24.29 3.17 6.27
CA VAL A 360 -24.43 1.76 5.89
C VAL A 360 -23.73 0.86 6.90
N PRO A 361 -24.12 -0.41 7.08
CA PRO A 361 -23.44 -1.31 8.00
C PRO A 361 -21.92 -1.36 7.75
N PRO A 362 -21.08 -1.29 8.80
CA PRO A 362 -19.63 -1.21 8.66
C PRO A 362 -19.03 -2.53 8.11
N LEU A 363 -17.75 -2.50 7.75
CA LEU A 363 -17.01 -3.71 7.37
C LEU A 363 -16.93 -4.66 8.58
N PRO A 364 -16.88 -5.99 8.38
CA PRO A 364 -16.75 -6.73 7.11
C PRO A 364 -18.07 -7.11 6.44
N ILE A 365 -19.21 -6.51 6.83
CA ILE A 365 -20.54 -6.89 6.31
C ILE A 365 -20.62 -6.66 4.79
N THR A 366 -21.06 -7.69 4.06
CA THR A 366 -21.17 -7.67 2.59
C THR A 366 -22.36 -6.85 2.11
N ILE A 367 -22.37 -6.49 0.82
CA ILE A 367 -23.50 -5.80 0.17
C ILE A 367 -24.85 -6.52 0.40
N PRO A 368 -25.01 -7.83 0.07
CA PRO A 368 -26.30 -8.50 0.25
C PRO A 368 -26.72 -8.57 1.73
N GLU A 369 -25.78 -8.71 2.66
CA GLU A 369 -26.09 -8.68 4.09
C GLU A 369 -26.52 -7.29 4.57
N ALA A 370 -25.93 -6.23 4.04
CA ALA A 370 -26.31 -4.86 4.36
C ALA A 370 -27.72 -4.53 3.86
N VAL A 371 -28.02 -4.85 2.60
CA VAL A 371 -29.36 -4.71 2.01
C VAL A 371 -30.39 -5.48 2.84
N TYR A 372 -30.05 -6.69 3.29
CA TYR A 372 -30.92 -7.50 4.14
C TYR A 372 -31.13 -6.87 5.53
N LYS A 373 -30.05 -6.46 6.21
CA LYS A 373 -30.10 -5.84 7.55
C LYS A 373 -30.88 -4.53 7.56
N MET A 374 -30.85 -3.79 6.45
CA MET A 374 -31.60 -2.55 6.28
C MET A 374 -33.06 -2.77 5.84
N GLY A 375 -33.49 -4.03 5.63
CA GLY A 375 -34.86 -4.34 5.21
C GLY A 375 -35.17 -4.02 3.75
N LEU A 376 -34.15 -3.77 2.92
CA LEU A 376 -34.29 -3.26 1.55
C LEU A 376 -34.44 -4.36 0.48
N ILE A 377 -34.43 -5.64 0.88
CA ILE A 377 -34.41 -6.76 -0.07
C ILE A 377 -35.71 -6.87 -0.88
N LEU A 378 -36.86 -6.57 -0.28
CA LEU A 378 -38.16 -6.64 -0.95
C LEU A 378 -38.31 -5.52 -1.99
N ASP A 379 -37.91 -4.31 -1.63
CA ASP A 379 -37.91 -3.14 -2.51
C ASP A 379 -36.98 -3.37 -3.72
N LEU A 380 -35.80 -3.94 -3.47
CA LEU A 380 -34.87 -4.31 -4.53
C LEU A 380 -35.44 -5.39 -5.47
N GLN A 381 -36.17 -6.37 -4.92
CA GLN A 381 -36.85 -7.38 -5.73
C GLN A 381 -37.98 -6.78 -6.56
N SER A 382 -38.80 -5.89 -5.98
CA SER A 382 -39.84 -5.14 -6.70
C SER A 382 -39.25 -4.33 -7.86
N MET A 383 -38.13 -3.63 -7.63
CA MET A 383 -37.43 -2.88 -8.67
C MET A 383 -36.86 -3.79 -9.78
N ASN A 384 -36.41 -5.00 -9.45
CA ASN A 384 -35.99 -5.97 -10.46
C ASN A 384 -37.17 -6.56 -11.24
N GLU A 385 -38.31 -6.80 -10.58
CA GLU A 385 -39.54 -7.25 -11.21
C GLU A 385 -40.09 -6.22 -12.21
N SER A 386 -40.01 -4.92 -11.89
CA SER A 386 -40.38 -3.85 -12.82
C SER A 386 -39.45 -3.77 -14.04
N GLN A 387 -38.19 -4.21 -13.91
CA GLN A 387 -37.24 -4.39 -15.01
C GLN A 387 -37.42 -5.73 -15.77
N GLY A 388 -38.47 -6.50 -15.47
CA GLY A 388 -38.78 -7.76 -16.13
C GLY A 388 -37.96 -8.97 -15.65
N LYS A 389 -37.20 -8.83 -14.55
CA LYS A 389 -36.38 -9.90 -13.97
C LYS A 389 -37.14 -10.55 -12.81
N LYS A 390 -37.88 -11.64 -13.08
CA LYS A 390 -38.75 -12.33 -12.08
C LYS A 390 -38.07 -13.47 -11.31
N GLU A 391 -36.75 -13.58 -11.36
CA GLU A 391 -36.05 -14.70 -10.71
C GLU A 391 -35.92 -14.48 -9.20
N ARG A 392 -36.72 -15.23 -8.42
CA ARG A 392 -36.54 -15.32 -6.96
C ARG A 392 -35.24 -16.04 -6.66
N THR A 393 -34.28 -15.28 -6.17
CA THR A 393 -32.93 -15.73 -5.88
C THR A 393 -32.59 -15.48 -4.40
N THR A 394 -31.55 -16.13 -3.91
CA THR A 394 -31.00 -15.82 -2.58
C THR A 394 -30.44 -14.39 -2.57
N PRO A 395 -30.30 -13.73 -1.40
CA PRO A 395 -29.78 -12.36 -1.34
C PRO A 395 -28.45 -12.17 -2.08
N LYS A 396 -27.54 -13.16 -2.00
CA LYS A 396 -26.26 -13.15 -2.72
C LYS A 396 -26.41 -13.22 -4.25
N MET A 397 -27.42 -13.94 -4.73
CA MET A 397 -27.67 -14.17 -6.16
C MET A 397 -28.65 -13.16 -6.76
N THR A 398 -29.13 -12.20 -5.96
CA THR A 398 -30.03 -11.14 -6.45
C THR A 398 -29.30 -10.28 -7.47
N LEU A 399 -29.93 -10.08 -8.62
CA LEU A 399 -29.37 -9.30 -9.73
C LEU A 399 -29.26 -7.83 -9.38
N VAL A 400 -28.19 -7.20 -9.85
CA VAL A 400 -27.98 -5.75 -9.69
C VAL A 400 -28.92 -4.98 -10.64
N PRO A 401 -29.57 -3.91 -10.17
CA PRO A 401 -30.38 -3.02 -11.00
C PRO A 401 -29.56 -2.40 -12.14
N GLN A 402 -30.18 -2.16 -13.30
CA GLN A 402 -29.49 -1.68 -14.50
C GLN A 402 -28.67 -0.39 -14.24
N ASN A 403 -29.18 0.51 -13.39
CA ASN A 403 -28.60 1.83 -13.13
C ASN A 403 -27.24 1.78 -12.40
N ILE A 404 -26.94 0.70 -11.66
CA ILE A 404 -25.68 0.56 -10.88
C ILE A 404 -24.71 -0.43 -11.53
N LYS A 405 -25.11 -1.11 -12.62
CA LYS A 405 -24.22 -2.06 -13.33
C LYS A 405 -22.90 -1.42 -13.75
N GLU A 406 -22.92 -0.16 -14.15
CA GLU A 406 -21.70 0.57 -14.53
C GLU A 406 -20.73 0.71 -13.35
N ASP A 407 -21.23 0.91 -12.13
CA ASP A 407 -20.39 1.02 -10.93
C ASP A 407 -19.75 -0.34 -10.58
N PHE A 408 -20.48 -1.45 -10.72
CA PHE A 408 -19.90 -2.79 -10.57
C PHE A 408 -18.84 -3.09 -11.63
N TRP A 409 -19.08 -2.68 -12.87
CA TRP A 409 -18.12 -2.81 -13.95
C TRP A 409 -16.85 -1.98 -13.70
N LYS A 410 -17.00 -0.72 -13.27
CA LYS A 410 -15.87 0.13 -12.85
C LYS A 410 -15.08 -0.49 -11.71
N PHE A 411 -15.76 -1.06 -10.72
CA PHE A 411 -15.14 -1.76 -9.60
C PHE A 411 -14.32 -2.98 -10.09
N TYR A 412 -14.89 -3.78 -11.00
CA TYR A 412 -14.20 -4.92 -11.61
C TYR A 412 -12.94 -4.51 -12.38
N ILE A 413 -13.02 -3.49 -13.24
CA ILE A 413 -11.85 -2.98 -14.00
C ILE A 413 -10.78 -2.44 -13.05
N LYS A 414 -11.17 -1.76 -11.98
CA LYS A 414 -10.23 -1.09 -11.07
C LYS A 414 -9.42 -2.09 -10.23
N TYR A 415 -10.04 -3.21 -9.80
CA TYR A 415 -9.43 -4.10 -8.81
C TYR A 415 -9.29 -5.57 -9.20
N ILE A 416 -10.16 -6.10 -10.07
CA ILE A 416 -10.26 -7.56 -10.29
C ILE A 416 -9.64 -7.98 -11.63
N GLN A 417 -9.68 -7.10 -12.65
CA GLN A 417 -9.06 -7.39 -13.95
C GLN A 417 -7.55 -7.64 -13.80
N GLU A 418 -7.02 -8.64 -14.52
CA GLU A 418 -5.61 -9.09 -14.39
C GLU A 418 -4.58 -7.97 -14.58
N ASP A 419 -4.88 -7.01 -15.47
CA ASP A 419 -4.03 -5.85 -15.78
C ASP A 419 -4.47 -4.55 -15.09
N ALA A 420 -5.30 -4.63 -14.04
CA ALA A 420 -5.79 -3.45 -13.35
C ALA A 420 -4.66 -2.70 -12.61
N LEU A 421 -4.72 -1.36 -12.63
CA LEU A 421 -3.72 -0.51 -11.94
C LEU A 421 -3.68 -0.76 -10.42
N LEU A 422 -4.82 -1.13 -9.83
CA LEU A 422 -4.96 -1.48 -8.42
C LEU A 422 -5.41 -2.93 -8.26
N ALA A 423 -4.92 -3.83 -9.12
CA ALA A 423 -5.23 -5.25 -9.05
C ALA A 423 -4.92 -5.80 -7.66
N VAL A 424 -5.94 -6.30 -6.95
CA VAL A 424 -5.76 -6.95 -5.65
C VAL A 424 -5.28 -8.39 -5.84
N ASN A 425 -4.37 -8.83 -4.97
CA ASN A 425 -3.77 -10.16 -5.07
C ASN A 425 -4.75 -11.27 -4.61
N ILE A 426 -5.61 -11.72 -5.52
CA ILE A 426 -6.65 -12.71 -5.28
C ILE A 426 -6.39 -13.97 -6.14
N PRO A 427 -6.62 -15.20 -5.63
CA PRO A 427 -6.42 -16.41 -6.41
C PRO A 427 -7.36 -16.50 -7.61
N VAL A 428 -6.86 -17.07 -8.72
CA VAL A 428 -7.60 -17.27 -9.98
C VAL A 428 -8.94 -18.02 -9.79
N LYS A 429 -9.01 -18.88 -8.76
CA LYS A 429 -10.25 -19.59 -8.38
C LYS A 429 -11.42 -18.63 -8.08
N ILE A 430 -11.14 -17.45 -7.52
CA ILE A 430 -12.13 -16.40 -7.21
C ILE A 430 -12.30 -15.46 -8.41
N VAL A 431 -11.22 -15.11 -9.09
CA VAL A 431 -11.28 -14.18 -10.25
C VAL A 431 -12.04 -14.78 -11.43
N SER A 432 -11.83 -16.06 -11.75
CA SER A 432 -12.46 -16.73 -12.90
C SER A 432 -14.00 -16.65 -12.93
N PRO A 433 -14.73 -17.02 -11.85
CA PRO A 433 -16.20 -16.92 -11.85
C PRO A 433 -16.70 -15.47 -11.92
N ILE A 434 -15.97 -14.51 -11.31
CA ILE A 434 -16.31 -13.09 -11.41
C ILE A 434 -16.18 -12.62 -12.86
N SER A 435 -15.04 -12.91 -13.50
CA SER A 435 -14.78 -12.56 -14.90
C SER A 435 -15.79 -13.20 -15.86
N GLU A 436 -16.24 -14.43 -15.60
CA GLU A 436 -17.28 -15.08 -16.38
C GLU A 436 -18.65 -14.40 -16.21
N ALA A 437 -19.05 -14.10 -14.97
CA ALA A 437 -20.31 -13.40 -14.68
C ALA A 437 -20.34 -12.00 -15.31
N VAL A 438 -19.20 -11.30 -15.26
CA VAL A 438 -18.99 -9.99 -15.85
C VAL A 438 -19.07 -10.04 -17.39
N LYS A 439 -18.44 -11.05 -18.03
CA LYS A 439 -18.56 -11.28 -19.50
C LYS A 439 -19.98 -11.57 -19.95
N GLN A 440 -20.79 -12.18 -19.08
CA GLN A 440 -22.21 -12.45 -19.33
C GLN A 440 -23.13 -11.28 -18.95
N GLU A 441 -22.58 -10.16 -18.46
CA GLU A 441 -23.31 -9.01 -17.90
C GLU A 441 -24.30 -9.38 -16.76
N LYS A 442 -24.02 -10.49 -16.07
CA LYS A 442 -24.82 -11.02 -14.95
C LYS A 442 -24.22 -10.60 -13.61
N PHE A 443 -24.38 -9.33 -13.27
CA PHE A 443 -23.97 -8.79 -11.98
C PHE A 443 -24.95 -9.20 -10.88
N THR A 444 -24.44 -9.84 -9.83
CA THR A 444 -25.18 -10.17 -8.60
C THR A 444 -24.65 -9.35 -7.43
N LEU A 445 -25.46 -9.13 -6.40
CA LEU A 445 -25.03 -8.36 -5.21
C LEU A 445 -23.80 -8.96 -4.52
N GLY A 446 -23.70 -10.28 -4.48
CA GLY A 446 -22.60 -11.00 -3.83
C GLY A 446 -21.42 -11.34 -4.74
N ILE A 447 -21.35 -10.78 -5.95
CA ILE A 447 -20.31 -11.14 -6.94
C ILE A 447 -18.87 -10.93 -6.41
N PHE A 448 -18.67 -9.99 -5.49
CA PHE A 448 -17.36 -9.66 -4.92
C PHE A 448 -17.16 -10.16 -3.48
N ASP A 449 -18.06 -10.98 -2.93
CA ASP A 449 -17.99 -11.43 -1.53
C ASP A 449 -16.72 -12.24 -1.24
N ASP A 450 -16.39 -13.21 -2.10
CA ASP A 450 -15.20 -14.05 -1.95
C ASP A 450 -13.91 -13.23 -2.11
N ALA A 451 -13.94 -12.22 -2.99
CA ALA A 451 -12.84 -11.29 -3.18
C ALA A 451 -12.62 -10.41 -1.94
N LEU A 452 -13.71 -9.91 -1.34
CA LEU A 452 -13.66 -9.15 -0.09
C LEU A 452 -13.06 -9.97 1.05
N GLU A 453 -13.46 -11.23 1.20
CA GLU A 453 -12.92 -12.12 2.25
C GLU A 453 -11.41 -12.32 2.09
N GLU A 454 -10.92 -12.53 0.87
CA GLU A 454 -9.49 -12.69 0.60
C GLU A 454 -8.70 -11.38 0.87
N VAL A 455 -9.23 -10.23 0.46
CA VAL A 455 -8.61 -8.92 0.73
C VAL A 455 -8.53 -8.66 2.24
N LEU A 456 -9.61 -8.94 2.99
CA LEU A 456 -9.62 -8.84 4.45
C LEU A 456 -8.60 -9.77 5.09
N ASN A 457 -8.49 -11.02 4.61
CA ASN A 457 -7.51 -11.99 5.08
C ASN A 457 -6.08 -11.53 4.80
N SER A 458 -5.81 -10.97 3.62
CA SER A 458 -4.50 -10.40 3.26
C SER A 458 -4.12 -9.22 4.16
N LEU A 459 -5.05 -8.31 4.44
CA LEU A 459 -4.83 -7.19 5.36
C LEU A 459 -4.59 -7.69 6.79
N TYR A 460 -5.38 -8.65 7.27
CA TYR A 460 -5.24 -9.22 8.60
C TYR A 460 -3.91 -9.96 8.80
N THR A 461 -3.47 -10.72 7.79
CA THR A 461 -2.24 -11.53 7.88
C THR A 461 -0.97 -10.72 7.69
N ASN A 462 -0.96 -9.75 6.77
CA ASN A 462 0.25 -9.03 6.37
C ASN A 462 0.34 -7.64 6.99
N THR A 463 -0.74 -6.86 6.93
CA THR A 463 -0.72 -5.42 7.24
C THR A 463 -0.99 -5.16 8.71
N TYR A 464 -1.99 -5.84 9.28
CA TYR A 464 -2.41 -5.66 10.67
C TYR A 464 -1.28 -5.90 11.69
N PRO A 465 -0.41 -6.93 11.57
CA PRO A 465 0.70 -7.11 12.51
C PRO A 465 1.76 -6.00 12.44
N ILE A 466 1.90 -5.34 11.28
CA ILE A 466 2.85 -4.24 11.08
C ILE A 466 2.28 -2.95 11.67
N MET A 467 0.98 -2.72 11.47
CA MET A 467 0.26 -1.64 12.16
C MET A 467 0.36 -1.78 13.68
N LEU A 468 0.17 -2.98 14.23
CA LEU A 468 0.27 -3.21 15.68
C LEU A 468 1.69 -3.00 16.25
N LYS A 469 2.74 -3.09 15.42
CA LYS A 469 4.14 -2.85 15.83
C LYS A 469 4.55 -1.37 15.76
N THR A 470 3.81 -0.58 14.97
CA THR A 470 4.08 0.85 14.77
C THR A 470 3.29 1.73 15.73
N LEU A 471 2.33 1.15 16.46
CA LEU A 471 1.74 1.67 17.71
C LEU A 471 2.72 1.49 18.87
#